data_AF-A0AAP8N635-F1
#
_entry.id   AF-A0AAP8N635-F1
#
_cell.length_a   1.000
_cell.length_b   1.000
_cell.length_c   1.000
_cell.angle_alpha   90.00
_cell.angle_beta   90.00
_cell.angle_gamma   90.00
#
_symmetry.space_group_name_H-M   'P 1'
#
loop_
_entity.id
_entity.type
_entity.pdbx_description
1 polymer ?
#
loop_
_entity_poly.entity_id
_entity_poly.type
_entity_poly.pdbx_seq_one_letter_code
_entity_poly.pdbx_strand_id
1 'polypeptide(L)'
;LGRVSSFLDIYIERDMEENRLTEIEAQELVDHFVMKLRLVKFARTPDYNELFSGDPTWVTESIGGVGTDGRPLVTKNSFRFLHT
;
A
#
# COMPACT_ATOMS: atom_id res chain seq x y z
N LEU A 1 -6.03 -0.64 -5.49
CA LEU A 1 -5.36 0.53 -4.88
C LEU A 1 -4.67 1.36 -5.96
N GLY A 2 -3.76 0.76 -6.72
CA GLY A 2 -3.04 1.42 -7.80
C GLY A 2 -1.53 1.24 -7.62
N ARG A 3 -0.78 2.34 -7.72
CA ARG A 3 0.66 2.42 -7.47
C ARG A 3 0.90 3.61 -6.55
N VAL A 4 0.75 3.42 -5.25
CA VAL A 4 0.72 4.52 -4.28
C VAL A 4 1.89 4.52 -3.31
N SER A 5 2.52 3.37 -3.05
CA SER A 5 3.61 3.23 -2.06
C SER A 5 4.75 4.22 -2.30
N SER A 6 5.32 4.27 -3.51
CA SER A 6 6.38 5.22 -3.88
C SER A 6 5.90 6.68 -3.92
N PHE A 7 4.63 6.94 -4.24
CA PHE A 7 4.05 8.28 -4.21
C PHE A 7 3.93 8.80 -2.77
N LEU A 8 3.44 7.96 -1.86
CA LEU A 8 3.30 8.29 -0.44
C LEU A 8 4.66 8.47 0.25
N ASP A 9 5.71 7.79 -0.22
CA ASP A 9 7.07 7.95 0.31
C ASP A 9 7.58 9.40 0.20
N ILE A 10 7.14 10.16 -0.82
CA ILE A 10 7.51 11.58 -0.98
C ILE A 10 7.10 12.40 0.26
N TYR A 11 5.94 12.11 0.83
CA TYR A 11 5.43 12.81 2.01
C TYR A 11 6.06 12.30 3.30
N ILE A 12 6.24 10.97 3.41
CA ILE A 12 6.89 10.38 4.58
C ILE A 12 8.34 10.85 4.68
N GLU A 13 9.11 10.82 3.58
CA GLU A 13 10.51 11.23 3.59
C GLU A 13 10.66 12.72 3.95
N ARG A 14 9.82 13.59 3.39
CA ARG A 14 9.78 15.02 3.78
C ARG A 14 9.54 15.17 5.29
N ASP A 15 8.54 14.49 5.82
CA ASP A 15 8.18 14.62 7.24
C ASP A 15 9.27 14.02 8.16
N MET A 16 10.01 13.00 7.70
CA MET A 16 11.19 12.48 8.38
C MET A 16 12.36 13.48 8.38
N GLU A 17 12.62 14.15 7.24
CA GLU A 17 13.63 15.20 7.13
C GLU A 17 13.32 16.41 8.01
N GLU A 18 12.04 16.76 8.15
CA GLU A 18 11.54 17.82 9.05
C GLU A 18 11.46 17.38 10.52
N ASN A 19 11.84 16.14 10.87
CA ASN A 19 11.73 15.53 12.21
C ASN A 19 10.31 15.58 12.78
N ARG A 20 9.30 15.46 11.91
CA ARG A 20 7.87 15.43 12.27
C ARG A 20 7.33 14.02 12.45
N LEU A 21 8.03 13.03 11.90
CA LEU A 21 7.76 11.61 12.02
C LEU A 21 9.04 10.87 12.38
N THR A 22 8.89 9.80 13.15
CA THR A 22 9.88 8.74 13.31
C THR A 22 9.58 7.56 12.37
N GLU A 23 10.57 6.69 12.17
CA GLU A 23 10.38 5.50 11.32
C GLU A 23 9.28 4.57 11.85
N ILE A 24 9.13 4.49 13.18
CA ILE A 24 8.09 3.67 13.84
C ILE A 24 6.70 4.26 13.56
N GLU A 25 6.54 5.57 13.70
CA GLU A 25 5.26 6.24 13.40
C GLU A 25 4.93 6.15 11.91
N ALA A 26 5.93 6.24 11.02
CA ALA A 26 5.73 6.03 9.60
C ALA A 26 5.24 4.60 9.29
N GLN A 27 5.82 3.58 9.93
CA GLN A 27 5.35 2.20 9.79
C GLN A 27 3.93 2.04 10.34
N GLU A 28 3.62 2.61 11.50
CA GLU A 28 2.28 2.54 12.11
C GLU A 28 1.20 3.15 11.18
N LEU A 29 1.50 4.27 10.52
CA LEU A 29 0.60 4.87 9.53
C LEU A 29 0.36 3.94 8.34
N VAL A 30 1.40 3.28 7.83
CA VAL A 30 1.30 2.30 6.74
C VAL A 30 0.51 1.07 7.18
N ASP A 31 0.75 0.55 8.38
CA ASP A 31 0.03 -0.58 8.95
C ASP A 31 -1.46 -0.26 9.11
N HIS A 32 -1.81 0.90 9.66
CA HIS A 32 -3.19 1.34 9.76
C HIS A 32 -3.85 1.52 8.41
N PHE A 33 -3.14 2.07 7.42
CA PHE A 33 -3.64 2.21 6.07
C PHE A 33 -3.95 0.84 5.44
N VAL A 34 -2.98 -0.09 5.44
CA VAL A 34 -3.16 -1.44 4.89
C VAL A 34 -4.21 -2.24 5.67
N MET A 35 -4.28 -2.09 7.00
CA MET A 35 -5.33 -2.69 7.83
C MET A 35 -6.72 -2.25 7.36
N LYS A 36 -6.91 -0.98 6.98
CA LYS A 36 -8.21 -0.52 6.43
C LYS A 36 -8.50 -1.13 5.05
N LEU A 37 -7.49 -1.31 4.21
CA LEU A 37 -7.66 -1.99 2.93
C LEU A 37 -8.08 -3.46 3.10
N ARG A 38 -7.58 -4.14 4.13
CA ARG A 38 -7.97 -5.52 4.50
C ARG A 38 -9.42 -5.64 4.98
N LEU A 39 -10.08 -4.54 5.33
CA LEU A 39 -11.46 -4.53 5.83
C LEU A 39 -12.52 -4.26 4.75
N VAL A 40 -12.13 -3.93 3.52
CA VAL A 40 -13.08 -3.72 2.42
C VAL A 40 -13.88 -5.00 2.21
N LYS A 41 -15.21 -4.87 2.10
CA LYS A 41 -16.13 -5.98 1.80
C LYS A 41 -17.29 -5.49 0.94
N PHE A 42 -17.86 -6.40 0.17
CA PHE A 42 -19.03 -6.14 -0.65
C PHE A 42 -20.07 -7.23 -0.42
N ALA A 43 -21.35 -6.87 -0.39
CA ALA A 43 -22.41 -7.87 -0.42
C ALA A 43 -22.41 -8.54 -1.81
N ARG A 44 -22.37 -9.88 -1.83
CA ARG A 44 -22.32 -10.70 -3.05
C ARG A 44 -23.47 -11.71 -3.06
N THR A 45 -23.93 -12.06 -4.26
CA THR A 45 -24.89 -13.14 -4.47
C THR A 45 -24.19 -14.50 -4.34
N PRO A 46 -24.93 -15.59 -4.06
CA PRO A 46 -24.37 -16.94 -4.04
C PRO A 46 -23.63 -17.32 -5.34
N ASP A 47 -24.23 -17.05 -6.50
CA ASP A 47 -23.63 -17.34 -7.82
C ASP A 47 -22.28 -16.67 -8.03
N TYR A 48 -22.12 -15.44 -7.52
CA TYR A 48 -20.83 -14.74 -7.57
C TYR A 48 -19.78 -15.47 -6.72
N ASN A 49 -20.16 -15.94 -5.52
CA ASN A 49 -19.24 -16.63 -4.61
C ASN A 49 -18.85 -18.03 -5.10
N GLU A 50 -19.70 -18.69 -5.89
CA GLU A 50 -19.35 -19.95 -6.57
C GLU A 50 -18.27 -19.74 -7.64
N LEU A 51 -18.32 -18.61 -8.36
CA LEU A 51 -17.32 -18.25 -9.38
C LEU A 51 -16.04 -17.66 -8.77
N PHE A 52 -16.17 -16.89 -7.68
CA PHE A 52 -15.08 -16.17 -7.03
C PHE A 52 -15.06 -16.51 -5.53
N SER A 53 -14.41 -17.62 -5.19
CA SER A 53 -14.29 -18.08 -3.81
C SER A 53 -13.40 -17.17 -2.96
N GLY A 54 -13.70 -17.10 -1.66
CA GLY A 54 -12.86 -16.38 -0.67
C GLY A 54 -13.11 -14.88 -0.53
N ASP A 55 -14.23 -14.36 -1.05
CA ASP A 55 -14.62 -12.93 -0.98
C ASP A 55 -13.50 -11.97 -1.45
N PRO A 56 -12.99 -12.12 -2.68
CA PRO A 56 -11.89 -11.31 -3.16
C PRO A 56 -12.34 -9.86 -3.44
N THR A 57 -11.50 -8.91 -3.04
CA THR A 57 -11.72 -7.48 -3.27
C THR A 57 -10.76 -6.86 -4.29
N TRP A 58 -9.64 -7.53 -4.58
CA TRP A 58 -8.58 -7.05 -5.47
C TRP A 58 -8.19 -5.59 -5.23
N VAL A 59 -7.95 -5.24 -3.96
CA VAL A 59 -7.34 -3.97 -3.59
C VAL A 59 -5.83 -4.02 -3.91
N THR A 60 -5.51 -4.09 -5.20
CA THR A 60 -4.16 -4.37 -5.70
C THR A 60 -3.27 -3.14 -5.61
N GLU A 61 -2.07 -3.31 -5.05
CA GLU A 61 -0.99 -2.32 -5.01
C GLU A 61 0.19 -2.79 -5.89
N SER A 62 0.74 -1.86 -6.67
CA SER A 62 1.92 -2.08 -7.50
C SER A 62 3.15 -1.49 -6.82
N ILE A 63 4.12 -2.32 -6.44
CA ILE A 63 5.30 -1.90 -5.66
C ILE A 63 6.55 -1.91 -6.54
N GLY A 64 7.42 -0.90 -6.37
CA GLY A 64 8.72 -0.86 -7.04
C GLY A 64 8.62 -0.59 -8.54
N GLY A 65 9.41 -1.31 -9.35
CA GLY A 65 9.52 -1.12 -10.80
C GLY A 65 10.62 -0.13 -11.23
N VAL A 66 10.65 0.23 -12.51
CA VAL A 66 11.66 1.13 -13.11
C VAL A 66 10.95 2.23 -13.91
N GLY A 67 11.43 3.47 -13.80
CA GLY A 67 10.91 4.60 -14.55
C GLY A 67 11.31 4.55 -16.02
N THR A 68 10.62 5.32 -16.86
CA THR A 68 10.99 5.48 -18.28
C THR A 68 12.35 6.15 -18.45
N ASP A 69 12.84 6.82 -17.41
CA ASP A 69 14.18 7.41 -17.30
C ASP A 69 15.25 6.41 -16.83
N GLY A 70 14.87 5.14 -16.59
CA GLY A 70 15.78 4.07 -16.17
C GLY A 70 16.05 4.00 -14.67
N ARG A 71 15.55 4.94 -13.85
CA ARG A 71 15.77 4.89 -12.40
C ARG A 71 14.83 3.88 -11.72
N PRO A 72 15.29 3.15 -10.68
CA PRO A 72 14.40 2.31 -9.89
C PRO A 72 13.37 3.20 -9.16
N LEU A 73 12.12 2.71 -9.08
CA LEU A 73 11.02 3.35 -8.36
C LEU A 73 10.78 2.70 -6.99
N VAL A 74 11.71 1.85 -6.55
CA VAL A 74 11.74 1.29 -5.19
C VAL A 74 12.12 2.39 -4.20
N THR A 75 11.38 2.45 -3.10
CA THR A 75 11.52 3.45 -2.04
C THR A 75 11.53 2.78 -0.65
N LYS A 76 11.80 3.52 0.43
CA LYS A 76 11.66 2.97 1.80
C LYS A 76 10.23 2.50 2.04
N ASN A 77 9.23 3.25 1.60
CA ASN A 77 7.83 2.84 1.71
C ASN A 77 7.48 1.56 0.93
N SER A 78 8.25 1.20 -0.09
CA SER A 78 8.09 -0.12 -0.74
C SER A 78 8.33 -1.25 0.25
N PHE A 79 9.33 -1.11 1.14
CA PHE A 79 9.61 -2.07 2.19
C PHE A 79 8.59 -1.98 3.33
N ARG A 80 8.14 -0.78 3.72
CA ARG A 80 7.09 -0.61 4.74
C ARG A 80 5.79 -1.32 4.35
N PHE A 81 5.36 -1.20 3.09
CA PHE A 81 4.19 -1.91 2.54
C PHE A 81 4.36 -3.43 2.53
N LEU A 82 5.58 -3.94 2.32
CA LEU A 82 5.87 -5.38 2.42
C LEU A 82 5.95 -5.86 3.88
N HIS A 83 6.11 -4.94 4.83
CA HIS A 83 6.25 -5.18 6.26
C HIS A 83 4.93 -4.95 7.05
N THR A 84 3.78 -5.18 6.42
CA THR A 84 2.42 -5.03 7.03
C THR A 84 1.71 -6.35 7.29
#